data_AF-A0A3B9JAU1-F1
#
_entry.id   AF-A0A3B9JAU1-F1
#
_cell.length_a   1.000
_cell.length_b   1.000
_cell.length_c   1.000
_cell.angle_alpha   90.00
_cell.angle_beta   90.00
_cell.angle_gamma   90.00
#
_symmetry.space_group_name_H-M   'P 1'
#
loop_
_entity.id
_entity.type
_entity.pdbx_description
1 polymer ?
#
loop_
_entity_poly.entity_id
_entity_poly.type
_entity_poly.pdbx_seq_one_letter_code
_entity_poly.pdbx_strand_id
1 'polypeptide(L)'
;VFGLHPGQRLISMAVLNEFLSALVLNRQLGDLLSLKDILRMNLCIEATIPFRGSTPDGKNYFDLMEQRLPEIAARHGIDLSEDEVIDTLRIAVTFGNKDIENFAEADPGRFLDNTWKLLPESNAALRLPDVYSIGTYRQALQKMAVFFENLDPRAVFNQYRGVPSDQAYHQMLRYARTNIDVARDYLKLKILSMTVLEALAVATGGDAPVSLFMGDVPREGVSIKRLEYFLPEVEDAPWVDYSSVIYKLLESGRSNETSFDMKNSPLSLFLYKSLPPEKISNYMERSRLMFAGELSAHDFLMEIDRSVVRAIASASAMMVFTRRQGLLKYANLP
;
A
#
# COMPACT_ATOMS: atom_id res chain seq x y z
N VAL A 1 15.06 1.38 -26.22
CA VAL A 1 14.90 1.77 -24.80
C VAL A 1 14.32 0.57 -24.05
N PHE A 2 12.99 0.38 -23.98
CA PHE A 2 12.29 -0.68 -23.21
C PHE A 2 12.67 -2.16 -23.43
N GLY A 3 13.51 -2.50 -24.42
CA GLY A 3 13.92 -3.89 -24.67
C GLY A 3 12.79 -4.79 -25.17
N LEU A 4 11.74 -4.22 -25.75
CA LEU A 4 10.59 -4.94 -26.30
C LEU A 4 10.80 -5.28 -27.79
N HIS A 5 10.20 -6.39 -28.22
CA HIS A 5 10.22 -6.83 -29.61
C HIS A 5 8.80 -6.88 -30.22
N PRO A 6 8.65 -6.66 -31.54
CA PRO A 6 7.35 -6.81 -32.20
C PRO A 6 6.71 -8.18 -31.96
N GLY A 7 5.42 -8.20 -31.64
CA GLY A 7 4.69 -9.43 -31.31
C GLY A 7 4.86 -9.92 -29.87
N GLN A 8 5.70 -9.27 -29.05
CA GLN A 8 5.84 -9.62 -27.63
C GLN A 8 4.55 -9.27 -26.86
N ARG A 9 4.05 -10.25 -26.10
CA ARG A 9 2.93 -10.03 -25.18
C ARG A 9 3.42 -9.28 -23.94
N LEU A 10 2.82 -8.14 -23.64
CA LEU A 10 3.10 -7.37 -22.42
C LEU A 10 2.25 -7.91 -21.28
N ILE A 11 2.89 -8.44 -20.24
CA ILE A 11 2.22 -9.12 -19.11
C ILE A 11 2.25 -8.24 -17.84
N SER A 12 3.26 -7.37 -17.69
CA SER A 12 3.35 -6.44 -16.56
C SER A 12 2.61 -5.14 -16.88
N MET A 13 1.66 -4.77 -16.01
CA MET A 13 0.93 -3.50 -16.12
C MET A 13 1.84 -2.28 -15.97
N ALA A 14 2.89 -2.34 -15.14
CA ALA A 14 3.86 -1.26 -15.00
C ALA A 14 4.66 -1.09 -16.30
N VAL A 15 5.23 -2.18 -16.84
CA VAL A 15 5.95 -2.08 -18.13
C VAL A 15 5.04 -1.57 -19.25
N LEU A 16 3.75 -1.95 -19.22
CA LEU A 16 2.76 -1.49 -20.19
C LEU A 16 2.48 0.01 -20.08
N ASN A 17 2.20 0.54 -18.89
CA ASN A 17 1.85 1.94 -18.69
C ASN A 17 2.98 2.88 -19.13
N GLU A 18 4.21 2.59 -18.75
CA GLU A 18 5.38 3.39 -19.06
C GLU A 18 5.74 3.29 -20.55
N PHE A 19 5.63 2.09 -21.13
CA PHE A 19 5.80 1.92 -22.58
C PHE A 19 4.74 2.70 -23.38
N LEU A 20 3.47 2.63 -22.99
CA LEU A 20 2.40 3.38 -23.64
C LEU A 20 2.59 4.89 -23.47
N SER A 21 3.06 5.35 -22.32
CA SER A 21 3.38 6.77 -22.07
C SER A 21 4.49 7.25 -23.01
N ALA A 22 5.56 6.47 -23.15
CA ALA A 22 6.63 6.74 -24.11
C ALA A 22 6.13 6.72 -25.57
N LEU A 23 5.27 5.77 -25.93
CA LEU A 23 4.68 5.70 -27.26
C LEU A 23 3.84 6.94 -27.60
N VAL A 24 3.00 7.39 -26.65
CA VAL A 24 2.19 8.60 -26.80
C VAL A 24 3.08 9.84 -26.92
N LEU A 25 4.07 9.99 -26.03
CA LEU A 25 5.06 11.07 -26.08
C LEU A 25 5.73 11.16 -27.46
N ASN A 26 6.25 10.03 -27.97
CA ASN A 26 6.91 9.97 -29.27
C ASN A 26 5.98 10.36 -30.42
N ARG A 27 4.70 9.98 -30.37
CA ARG A 27 3.73 10.33 -31.41
C ARG A 27 3.30 11.80 -31.37
N GLN A 28 3.21 12.39 -30.18
CA GLN A 28 2.71 13.76 -30.02
C GLN A 28 3.82 14.80 -30.19
N LEU A 29 5.05 14.46 -29.79
CA LEU A 29 6.17 15.40 -29.73
C LEU A 29 7.32 15.06 -30.70
N GLY A 30 7.26 13.93 -31.41
CA GLY A 30 8.35 13.44 -32.26
C GLY A 30 8.79 14.43 -33.34
N ASP A 31 7.84 15.17 -33.93
CA ASP A 31 8.14 16.16 -34.97
C ASP A 31 8.57 17.53 -34.38
N LEU A 32 8.41 17.73 -33.07
CA LEU A 32 8.70 18.98 -32.37
C LEU A 32 10.05 18.96 -31.66
N LEU A 33 10.61 17.78 -31.41
CA LEU A 33 11.81 17.58 -30.60
C LEU A 33 12.92 16.90 -31.40
N SER A 34 14.16 17.14 -30.99
CA SER A 34 15.30 16.43 -31.57
C SER A 34 15.25 14.93 -31.22
N LEU A 35 15.83 14.07 -32.08
CA LEU A 35 15.94 12.64 -31.78
C LEU A 35 16.72 12.37 -30.48
N LYS A 36 17.68 13.24 -30.13
CA LYS A 36 18.41 13.18 -28.86
C LYS A 36 17.48 13.39 -27.66
N ASP A 37 16.63 14.41 -27.72
CA ASP A 37 15.70 14.72 -26.63
C ASP A 37 14.62 13.65 -26.51
N ILE A 38 14.10 13.16 -27.63
CA ILE A 38 13.18 12.02 -27.67
C ILE A 38 13.80 10.78 -27.01
N LEU A 39 15.05 10.44 -27.33
CA LEU A 39 15.75 9.32 -26.71
C LEU A 39 15.92 9.51 -25.20
N ARG A 40 16.33 10.71 -24.76
CA ARG A 40 16.45 11.06 -23.34
C ARG A 40 15.13 10.97 -22.59
N MET A 41 14.04 11.49 -23.16
CA MET A 41 12.71 11.41 -22.56
C MET A 41 12.23 9.96 -22.44
N ASN A 42 12.42 9.15 -23.47
CA ASN A 42 12.09 7.72 -23.42
C ASN A 42 12.85 7.00 -22.30
N LEU A 43 14.12 7.34 -22.08
CA LEU A 43 14.92 6.78 -20.97
C LEU A 43 14.41 7.25 -19.60
N CYS A 44 13.99 8.51 -19.47
CA CYS A 44 13.39 9.01 -18.24
C CYS A 44 12.09 8.27 -17.91
N ILE A 45 11.22 8.07 -18.91
CA ILE A 45 9.98 7.30 -18.75
C ILE A 45 10.28 5.83 -18.44
N GLU A 46 11.27 5.23 -19.10
CA GLU A 46 11.65 3.85 -18.77
C GLU A 46 12.17 3.75 -17.32
N ALA A 47 12.92 4.75 -16.85
CA ALA A 47 13.47 4.82 -15.50
C ALA A 47 12.41 4.94 -14.39
N THR A 48 11.16 5.31 -14.70
CA THR A 48 10.07 5.33 -13.72
C THR A 48 9.45 3.96 -13.47
N ILE A 49 9.76 2.93 -14.27
CA ILE A 49 9.33 1.56 -13.96
C ILE A 49 10.03 1.11 -12.68
N PRO A 50 9.28 0.91 -11.58
CA PRO A 50 9.87 0.81 -10.26
C PRO A 50 10.37 -0.60 -9.95
N PHE A 51 11.21 -0.73 -8.92
CA PHE A 51 11.56 -2.00 -8.25
C PHE A 51 12.19 -3.08 -9.14
N ARG A 52 12.96 -2.70 -10.16
CA ARG A 52 13.57 -3.63 -11.14
C ARG A 52 14.61 -4.60 -10.57
N GLY A 53 15.02 -4.42 -9.30
CA GLY A 53 16.05 -5.22 -8.66
C GLY A 53 17.41 -5.11 -9.35
N SER A 54 18.35 -5.96 -8.95
CA SER A 54 19.66 -6.09 -9.59
C SER A 54 19.74 -7.42 -10.33
N THR A 55 20.57 -7.49 -11.36
CA THR A 55 20.88 -8.74 -12.05
C THR A 55 21.66 -9.71 -11.14
N PRO A 56 21.78 -11.00 -11.52
CA PRO A 56 22.59 -11.96 -10.77
C PRO A 56 24.07 -11.56 -10.60
N ASP A 57 24.62 -10.79 -11.54
CA ASP A 57 25.98 -10.22 -11.47
C ASP A 57 26.04 -8.90 -10.67
N GLY A 58 24.95 -8.50 -10.01
CA GLY A 58 24.89 -7.34 -9.12
C GLY A 58 24.77 -5.99 -9.83
N LYS A 59 24.57 -5.97 -11.15
CA LYS A 59 24.39 -4.73 -11.91
C LYS A 59 22.97 -4.20 -11.74
N ASN A 60 22.86 -2.88 -11.62
CA ASN A 60 21.57 -2.22 -11.65
C ASN A 60 21.15 -1.92 -13.10
N TYR A 61 19.92 -1.44 -13.27
CA TYR A 61 19.36 -1.10 -14.58
C TYR A 61 20.18 -0.04 -15.34
N PHE A 62 20.74 0.95 -14.64
CA PHE A 62 21.51 2.03 -15.25
C PHE A 62 22.88 1.55 -15.75
N ASP A 63 23.53 0.62 -15.04
CA ASP A 63 24.77 -0.02 -15.51
C ASP A 63 24.54 -0.77 -16.83
N LEU A 64 23.41 -1.49 -16.95
CA LEU A 64 23.03 -2.16 -18.18
C LEU A 64 22.66 -1.17 -19.29
N MET A 65 22.01 -0.07 -18.95
CA MET A 65 21.59 0.93 -19.93
C MET A 65 22.76 1.72 -20.48
N GLU A 66 23.82 1.97 -19.69
CA GLU A 66 25.08 2.55 -20.17
C GLU A 66 25.69 1.74 -21.31
N GLN A 67 25.64 0.40 -21.21
CA GLN A 67 26.15 -0.48 -22.27
C GLN A 67 25.25 -0.49 -23.50
N ARG A 68 23.92 -0.42 -23.31
CA ARG A 68 22.94 -0.54 -24.40
C ARG A 68 22.68 0.77 -25.14
N LEU A 69 22.85 1.92 -24.49
CA LEU A 69 22.49 3.22 -25.04
C LEU A 69 23.27 3.58 -26.32
N PRO A 70 24.61 3.37 -26.41
CA PRO A 70 25.35 3.61 -27.64
C PRO A 70 24.83 2.78 -28.83
N GLU A 71 24.49 1.51 -28.60
CA GLU A 71 23.92 0.66 -29.64
C GLU A 71 22.53 1.10 -30.10
N ILE A 72 21.72 1.62 -29.17
CA ILE A 72 20.40 2.18 -29.49
C ILE A 72 20.58 3.45 -30.33
N ALA A 73 21.50 4.33 -29.93
CA ALA A 73 21.78 5.57 -30.62
C ALA A 73 22.25 5.33 -32.06
N ALA A 74 23.21 4.44 -32.24
CA ALA A 74 23.74 4.05 -33.55
C ALA A 74 22.65 3.50 -34.48
N ARG A 75 21.76 2.64 -33.96
CA ARG A 75 20.63 2.09 -34.72
C ARG A 75 19.65 3.14 -35.23
N HIS A 76 19.55 4.28 -34.55
CA HIS A 76 18.66 5.38 -34.91
C HIS A 76 19.39 6.58 -35.52
N GLY A 77 20.68 6.46 -35.84
CA GLY A 77 21.48 7.54 -36.43
C GLY A 77 21.66 8.74 -35.50
N ILE A 78 21.62 8.51 -34.18
CA ILE A 78 21.78 9.55 -33.16
C ILE A 78 23.25 9.56 -32.74
N ASP A 79 23.93 10.68 -32.97
CA ASP A 79 25.32 10.88 -32.53
C ASP A 79 25.33 11.20 -31.02
N LEU A 80 25.87 10.32 -30.18
CA LEU A 80 25.99 10.53 -28.74
C LEU A 80 27.45 10.36 -28.30
N SER A 81 28.01 11.38 -27.66
CA SER A 81 29.29 11.26 -26.97
C SER A 81 29.18 10.43 -25.69
N GLU A 82 30.31 9.97 -25.17
CA GLU A 82 30.36 9.26 -23.88
C GLU A 82 29.81 10.14 -22.74
N ASP A 83 30.15 11.43 -22.73
CA ASP A 83 29.64 12.39 -21.75
C ASP A 83 28.12 12.56 -21.87
N GLU A 84 27.56 12.62 -23.09
CA GLU A 84 26.11 12.72 -23.30
C GLU A 84 25.36 11.46 -22.86
N VAL A 85 25.97 10.28 -22.98
CA VAL A 85 25.43 9.02 -22.44
C VAL A 85 25.35 9.10 -20.92
N ILE A 86 26.45 9.47 -20.27
CA ILE A 86 26.52 9.58 -18.80
C ILE A 86 25.49 10.60 -18.29
N ASP A 87 25.45 11.79 -18.87
CA ASP A 87 24.52 12.85 -18.44
C ASP A 87 23.07 12.45 -18.66
N THR A 88 22.76 11.77 -19.76
CA THR A 88 21.41 11.24 -20.02
C THR A 88 20.98 10.25 -18.94
N LEU A 89 21.88 9.36 -18.50
CA LEU A 89 21.58 8.39 -17.45
C LEU A 89 21.48 9.04 -16.07
N ARG A 90 22.28 10.07 -15.77
CA ARG A 90 22.18 10.87 -14.54
C ARG A 90 20.84 11.61 -14.45
N ILE A 91 20.33 12.12 -15.57
CA ILE A 91 19.00 12.72 -15.65
C ILE A 91 17.94 11.65 -15.41
N ALA A 92 18.04 10.51 -16.10
CA ALA A 92 17.06 9.42 -15.99
C ALA A 92 16.98 8.83 -14.57
N VAL A 93 18.11 8.61 -13.88
CA VAL A 93 18.11 8.12 -12.49
C VAL A 93 17.48 9.13 -11.53
N THR A 94 17.74 10.42 -11.74
CA THR A 94 17.15 11.49 -10.93
C THR A 94 15.64 11.54 -11.15
N PHE A 95 15.20 11.45 -12.40
CA PHE A 95 13.78 11.45 -12.77
C PHE A 95 13.05 10.23 -12.21
N GLY A 96 13.62 9.03 -12.37
CA GLY A 96 13.04 7.80 -11.84
C GLY A 96 12.92 7.81 -10.31
N ASN A 97 13.97 8.25 -9.61
CA ASN A 97 13.91 8.40 -8.15
C ASN A 97 12.89 9.46 -7.69
N LYS A 98 12.66 10.49 -8.50
CA LYS A 98 11.68 11.55 -8.22
C LYS A 98 10.24 11.03 -8.32
N ASP A 99 9.95 10.13 -9.26
CA ASP A 99 8.62 9.53 -9.46
C ASP A 99 8.12 8.77 -8.21
N ILE A 100 9.04 8.10 -7.51
CA ILE A 100 8.77 7.31 -6.30
C ILE A 100 9.31 7.97 -5.02
N GLU A 101 9.51 9.29 -5.04
CA GLU A 101 10.15 10.02 -3.93
C GLU A 101 9.40 9.87 -2.60
N ASN A 102 8.11 9.56 -2.65
CA ASN A 102 7.27 9.36 -1.47
C ASN A 102 7.81 8.26 -0.55
N PHE A 103 8.55 7.28 -1.06
CA PHE A 103 9.20 6.26 -0.22
C PHE A 103 10.28 6.85 0.70
N ALA A 104 10.86 7.99 0.35
CA ALA A 104 11.86 8.69 1.15
C ALA A 104 11.25 9.75 2.10
N GLU A 105 9.93 9.76 2.30
CA GLU A 105 9.28 10.65 3.28
C GLU A 105 9.82 10.39 4.68
N ALA A 106 10.21 11.46 5.38
CA ALA A 106 10.70 11.34 6.75
C ALA A 106 9.57 11.07 7.76
N ASP A 107 8.35 11.48 7.43
CA ASP A 107 7.13 11.22 8.21
C ASP A 107 6.37 10.02 7.61
N PRO A 108 6.32 8.86 8.31
CA PRO A 108 5.58 7.70 7.84
C PRO A 108 4.08 7.94 7.63
N GLY A 109 3.49 8.93 8.31
CA GLY A 109 2.09 9.33 8.08
C GLY A 109 1.85 9.93 6.70
N ARG A 110 2.84 10.68 6.16
CA ARG A 110 2.79 11.23 4.80
C ARG A 110 3.03 10.15 3.76
N PHE A 111 3.98 9.26 4.01
CA PHE A 111 4.20 8.08 3.16
C PHE A 111 2.90 7.27 2.99
N LEU A 112 2.27 6.90 4.11
CA LEU A 112 1.03 6.12 4.09
C LEU A 112 -0.13 6.87 3.47
N ASP A 113 -0.23 8.19 3.64
CA ASP A 113 -1.26 9.01 2.98
C ASP A 113 -1.17 8.90 1.45
N ASN A 114 0.04 9.05 0.89
CA ASN A 114 0.27 8.92 -0.54
C ASN A 114 -0.02 7.50 -1.02
N THR A 115 0.39 6.47 -0.27
CA THR A 115 0.06 5.07 -0.58
C THR A 115 -1.45 4.81 -0.56
N TRP A 116 -2.18 5.40 0.40
CA TRP A 116 -3.63 5.20 0.53
C TRP A 116 -4.41 5.78 -0.64
N LYS A 117 -3.97 6.92 -1.19
CA LYS A 117 -4.59 7.54 -2.38
C LYS A 117 -4.56 6.65 -3.61
N LEU A 118 -3.62 5.70 -3.69
CA LEU A 118 -3.50 4.75 -4.80
C LEU A 118 -4.45 3.54 -4.69
N LEU A 119 -5.06 3.29 -3.52
CA LEU A 119 -5.94 2.13 -3.33
C LEU A 119 -7.12 2.08 -4.33
N PRO A 120 -7.83 3.20 -4.62
CA PRO A 120 -8.93 3.20 -5.59
C PRO A 120 -8.48 3.01 -7.05
N GLU A 121 -7.21 3.24 -7.37
CA GLU A 121 -6.69 3.04 -8.73
C GLU A 121 -6.73 1.56 -9.11
N SER A 122 -6.26 0.71 -8.19
CA SER A 122 -6.22 -0.75 -8.36
C SER A 122 -7.45 -1.50 -7.83
N ASN A 123 -8.35 -0.82 -7.11
CA ASN A 123 -9.56 -1.40 -6.54
C ASN A 123 -10.79 -0.53 -6.86
N ALA A 124 -11.44 -0.81 -7.99
CA ALA A 124 -12.56 -0.01 -8.50
C ALA A 124 -13.72 0.15 -7.52
N ALA A 125 -13.97 -0.84 -6.66
CA ALA A 125 -15.03 -0.78 -5.65
C ALA A 125 -14.84 0.38 -4.65
N LEU A 126 -13.59 0.76 -4.34
CA LEU A 126 -13.30 1.87 -3.43
C LEU A 126 -13.58 3.25 -4.02
N ARG A 127 -13.86 3.34 -5.33
CA ARG A 127 -14.29 4.58 -6.00
C ARG A 127 -15.74 4.93 -5.67
N LEU A 128 -16.49 4.00 -5.08
CA LEU A 128 -17.87 4.18 -4.65
C LEU A 128 -17.92 4.02 -3.11
N PRO A 129 -17.71 5.11 -2.35
CA PRO A 129 -17.51 5.06 -0.90
C PRO A 129 -18.65 4.37 -0.13
N ASP A 130 -19.87 4.44 -0.63
CA ASP A 130 -21.07 3.96 0.08
C ASP A 130 -21.42 2.49 -0.24
N VAL A 131 -20.66 1.80 -1.11
CA VAL A 131 -21.11 0.53 -1.74
C VAL A 131 -20.19 -0.65 -1.49
N TYR A 132 -18.93 -0.43 -1.11
CA TYR A 132 -17.99 -1.54 -0.95
C TYR A 132 -18.22 -2.31 0.36
N SER A 133 -18.08 -3.64 0.27
CA SER A 133 -18.24 -4.54 1.42
C SER A 133 -17.00 -4.62 2.30
N ILE A 134 -17.15 -5.15 3.52
CA ILE A 134 -16.03 -5.40 4.45
C ILE A 134 -15.00 -6.32 3.80
N GLY A 135 -15.45 -7.42 3.19
CA GLY A 135 -14.56 -8.34 2.48
C GLY A 135 -13.81 -7.65 1.32
N THR A 136 -14.49 -6.80 0.55
CA THR A 136 -13.88 -6.06 -0.56
C THR A 136 -12.80 -5.09 -0.07
N TYR A 137 -13.06 -4.36 1.02
CA TYR A 137 -12.09 -3.45 1.61
C TYR A 137 -10.88 -4.21 2.16
N ARG A 138 -11.10 -5.30 2.90
CA ARG A 138 -10.02 -6.15 3.41
C ARG A 138 -9.14 -6.69 2.28
N GLN A 139 -9.72 -7.16 1.18
CA GLN A 139 -8.95 -7.64 0.02
C GLN A 139 -8.08 -6.54 -0.60
N ALA A 140 -8.58 -5.30 -0.67
CA ALA A 140 -7.78 -4.17 -1.14
C ALA A 140 -6.56 -3.92 -0.24
N LEU A 141 -6.75 -3.97 1.09
CA LEU A 141 -5.66 -3.87 2.06
C LEU A 141 -4.66 -5.03 1.94
N GLN A 142 -5.13 -6.26 1.71
CA GLN A 142 -4.27 -7.43 1.52
C GLN A 142 -3.37 -7.31 0.29
N LYS A 143 -3.91 -6.85 -0.84
CA LYS A 143 -3.09 -6.64 -2.06
C LYS A 143 -1.94 -5.68 -1.77
N MET A 144 -2.22 -4.61 -1.02
CA MET A 144 -1.19 -3.66 -0.59
C MET A 144 -0.19 -4.29 0.39
N ALA A 145 -0.65 -5.10 1.34
CA ALA A 145 0.23 -5.83 2.26
C ALA A 145 1.16 -6.79 1.52
N VAL A 146 0.65 -7.58 0.58
CA VAL A 146 1.44 -8.49 -0.26
C VAL A 146 2.45 -7.72 -1.10
N PHE A 147 2.09 -6.56 -1.63
CA PHE A 147 3.04 -5.68 -2.33
C PHE A 147 4.20 -5.29 -1.41
N PHE A 148 3.93 -4.78 -0.21
CA PHE A 148 4.98 -4.39 0.73
C PHE A 148 5.78 -5.57 1.27
N GLU A 149 5.18 -6.74 1.50
CA GLU A 149 5.88 -7.96 1.92
C GLU A 149 6.95 -8.38 0.90
N ASN A 150 6.64 -8.26 -0.41
CA ASN A 150 7.54 -8.66 -1.48
C ASN A 150 8.50 -7.56 -1.96
N LEU A 151 8.34 -6.33 -1.48
CA LEU A 151 9.20 -5.21 -1.85
C LEU A 151 10.53 -5.24 -1.08
N ASP A 152 11.66 -5.34 -1.79
CA ASP A 152 12.99 -5.11 -1.22
C ASP A 152 13.26 -3.61 -1.11
N PRO A 153 13.48 -3.04 0.10
CA PRO A 153 13.81 -1.63 0.26
C PRO A 153 15.04 -1.17 -0.55
N ARG A 154 15.97 -2.08 -0.84
CA ARG A 154 17.19 -1.78 -1.62
C ARG A 154 16.92 -1.60 -3.11
N ALA A 155 15.77 -2.08 -3.60
CA ALA A 155 15.36 -1.95 -4.99
C ALA A 155 14.48 -0.71 -5.23
N VAL A 156 14.20 0.09 -4.19
CA VAL A 156 13.35 1.28 -4.29
C VAL A 156 14.08 2.36 -5.07
N PHE A 157 15.17 2.88 -4.53
CA PHE A 157 15.93 3.95 -5.18
C PHE A 157 17.13 3.40 -5.94
N ASN A 158 17.55 4.14 -6.97
CA ASN A 158 18.72 3.81 -7.77
C ASN A 158 19.81 4.86 -7.59
N GLN A 159 21.06 4.46 -7.81
CA GLN A 159 22.20 5.35 -7.86
C GLN A 159 23.03 5.04 -9.10
N TYR A 160 23.46 6.07 -9.82
CA TYR A 160 24.31 5.92 -10.99
C TYR A 160 25.44 6.95 -10.96
N ARG A 161 26.69 6.47 -11.02
CA ARG A 161 27.91 7.29 -10.99
C ARG A 161 27.87 8.45 -9.96
N GLY A 162 27.48 8.12 -8.71
CA GLY A 162 27.40 9.08 -7.61
C GLY A 162 26.19 10.03 -7.65
N VAL A 163 25.17 9.74 -8.47
CA VAL A 163 23.90 10.48 -8.49
C VAL A 163 22.73 9.56 -8.12
N PRO A 164 21.97 9.86 -7.04
CA PRO A 164 22.25 10.90 -6.05
C PRO A 164 23.55 10.61 -5.27
N SER A 165 24.10 11.59 -4.55
CA SER A 165 25.31 11.38 -3.72
C SER A 165 25.12 10.22 -2.74
N ASP A 166 26.19 9.52 -2.37
CA ASP A 166 26.13 8.36 -1.45
C ASP A 166 25.36 8.67 -0.16
N GLN A 167 25.61 9.84 0.43
CA GLN A 167 24.92 10.28 1.64
C GLN A 167 23.40 10.40 1.42
N ALA A 168 22.98 11.07 0.33
CA ALA A 168 21.57 11.22 0.00
C ALA A 168 20.93 9.86 -0.34
N TYR A 169 21.62 9.02 -1.10
CA TYR A 169 21.15 7.68 -1.47
C TYR A 169 20.91 6.81 -0.23
N HIS A 170 21.89 6.72 0.68
CA HIS A 170 21.75 5.97 1.93
C HIS A 170 20.64 6.52 2.82
N GLN A 171 20.46 7.84 2.85
CA GLN A 171 19.37 8.47 3.58
C GLN A 171 17.99 8.07 3.01
N MET A 172 17.84 8.10 1.68
CA MET A 172 16.61 7.70 1.00
C MET A 172 16.28 6.23 1.25
N LEU A 173 17.28 5.34 1.17
CA LEU A 173 17.10 3.91 1.47
C LEU A 173 16.73 3.66 2.94
N ARG A 174 17.29 4.44 3.87
CA ARG A 174 16.92 4.35 5.29
C ARG A 174 15.45 4.70 5.50
N TYR A 175 14.98 5.80 4.92
CA TYR A 175 13.57 6.17 5.00
C TYR A 175 12.66 5.15 4.31
N ALA A 176 13.00 4.69 3.12
CA ALA A 176 12.23 3.65 2.43
C ALA A 176 12.06 2.39 3.28
N ARG A 177 13.15 1.91 3.91
CA ARG A 177 13.09 0.76 4.80
C ARG A 177 12.16 1.00 5.99
N THR A 178 12.33 2.11 6.70
CA THR A 178 11.46 2.46 7.83
C THR A 178 9.99 2.57 7.42
N ASN A 179 9.72 3.24 6.30
CA ASN A 179 8.37 3.42 5.77
C ASN A 179 7.70 2.09 5.38
N ILE A 180 8.43 1.20 4.71
CA ILE A 180 7.95 -0.14 4.34
C ILE A 180 7.65 -0.96 5.60
N ASP A 181 8.54 -0.96 6.60
CA ASP A 181 8.34 -1.70 7.84
C ASP A 181 7.12 -1.16 8.63
N VAL A 182 6.97 0.16 8.74
CA VAL A 182 5.80 0.80 9.35
C VAL A 182 4.51 0.45 8.59
N ALA A 183 4.53 0.47 7.26
CA ALA A 183 3.36 0.11 6.46
C ALA A 183 2.94 -1.34 6.65
N ARG A 184 3.89 -2.28 6.73
CA ARG A 184 3.62 -3.70 7.01
C ARG A 184 2.89 -3.87 8.34
N ASP A 185 3.39 -3.25 9.41
CA ASP A 185 2.77 -3.37 10.74
C ASP A 185 1.43 -2.65 10.84
N TYR A 186 1.30 -1.47 10.22
CA TYR A 186 0.03 -0.75 10.16
C TYR A 186 -1.04 -1.54 9.38
N LEU A 187 -0.70 -2.08 8.22
CA LEU A 187 -1.60 -2.90 7.40
C LEU A 187 -1.98 -4.20 8.11
N LYS A 188 -1.05 -4.85 8.81
CA LYS A 188 -1.32 -6.05 9.61
C LYS A 188 -2.44 -5.82 10.62
N LEU A 189 -2.38 -4.72 11.37
CA LEU A 189 -3.40 -4.34 12.34
C LEU A 189 -4.74 -3.96 11.68
N LYS A 190 -4.72 -3.18 10.59
CA LYS A 190 -5.95 -2.85 9.85
C LYS A 190 -6.62 -4.08 9.25
N ILE A 191 -5.84 -4.99 8.66
CA ILE A 191 -6.36 -6.24 8.09
C ILE A 191 -6.98 -7.09 9.19
N LEU A 192 -6.29 -7.33 10.31
CA LEU A 192 -6.85 -8.11 11.42
C LEU A 192 -8.16 -7.52 11.94
N SER A 193 -8.22 -6.19 12.07
CA SER A 193 -9.44 -5.47 12.47
C SER A 193 -10.60 -5.73 11.52
N MET A 194 -10.34 -5.66 10.22
CA MET A 194 -11.34 -5.93 9.19
C MET A 194 -11.72 -7.41 9.15
N THR A 195 -10.79 -8.33 9.41
CA THR A 195 -11.10 -9.77 9.49
C THR A 195 -12.07 -10.08 10.62
N VAL A 196 -11.86 -9.52 11.82
CA VAL A 196 -12.80 -9.73 12.94
C VAL A 196 -14.18 -9.19 12.59
N LEU A 197 -14.24 -8.01 11.95
CA LEU A 197 -15.49 -7.40 11.54
C LEU A 197 -16.20 -8.21 10.43
N GLU A 198 -15.44 -8.69 9.45
CA GLU A 198 -15.94 -9.54 8.36
C GLU A 198 -16.46 -10.86 8.91
N ALA A 199 -15.73 -11.49 9.83
CA ALA A 199 -16.15 -12.74 10.45
C ALA A 199 -17.48 -12.57 11.21
N LEU A 200 -17.65 -11.47 11.95
CA LEU A 200 -18.91 -11.12 12.61
C LEU A 200 -20.03 -10.89 11.58
N ALA A 201 -19.75 -10.17 10.49
CA ALA A 201 -20.72 -9.95 9.43
C ALA A 201 -21.16 -11.27 8.79
N VAL A 202 -20.22 -12.08 8.33
CA VAL A 202 -20.45 -13.38 7.69
C VAL A 202 -21.25 -14.29 8.61
N ALA A 203 -20.85 -14.43 9.87
CA ALA A 203 -21.51 -15.33 10.82
C ALA A 203 -22.92 -14.89 11.23
N THR A 204 -23.30 -13.63 10.99
CA THR A 204 -24.60 -13.07 11.40
C THR A 204 -25.53 -12.76 10.24
N GLY A 205 -25.07 -12.85 8.99
CA GLY A 205 -25.92 -12.61 7.82
C GLY A 205 -25.18 -12.42 6.50
N GLY A 206 -23.95 -12.91 6.35
CA GLY A 206 -23.14 -12.72 5.15
C GLY A 206 -22.34 -11.41 5.13
N ASP A 207 -21.56 -11.18 4.08
CA ASP A 207 -20.80 -9.93 3.92
C ASP A 207 -21.74 -8.70 3.93
N ALA A 208 -21.21 -7.52 4.23
CA ALA A 208 -21.98 -6.30 4.40
C ALA A 208 -21.17 -5.06 4.01
N PRO A 209 -21.81 -3.92 3.68
CA PRO A 209 -21.13 -2.64 3.53
C PRO A 209 -20.33 -2.29 4.79
N VAL A 210 -19.11 -1.76 4.62
CA VAL A 210 -18.27 -1.33 5.77
C VAL A 210 -19.00 -0.27 6.61
N SER A 211 -19.67 0.67 5.95
CA SER A 211 -20.43 1.75 6.61
C SER A 211 -21.52 1.23 7.54
N LEU A 212 -22.13 0.08 7.24
CA LEU A 212 -23.15 -0.50 8.09
C LEU A 212 -22.60 -0.86 9.48
N PHE A 213 -21.36 -1.36 9.54
CA PHE A 213 -20.72 -1.79 10.78
C PHE A 213 -19.89 -0.70 11.45
N MET A 214 -19.19 0.13 10.68
CA MET A 214 -18.28 1.15 11.22
C MET A 214 -18.89 2.55 11.35
N GLY A 215 -19.97 2.82 10.61
CA GLY A 215 -20.48 4.17 10.37
C GLY A 215 -19.93 4.74 9.06
N ASP A 216 -20.64 5.73 8.51
CA ASP A 216 -20.23 6.47 7.31
C ASP A 216 -19.07 7.44 7.59
N VAL A 217 -18.34 7.78 6.53
CA VAL A 217 -17.37 8.89 6.53
C VAL A 217 -18.12 10.19 6.87
N PRO A 218 -17.63 11.01 7.82
CA PRO A 218 -18.33 12.22 8.25
C PRO A 218 -18.63 13.16 7.07
N ARG A 219 -19.87 13.61 6.96
CA ARG A 219 -20.30 14.67 6.03
C ARG A 219 -20.70 15.89 6.86
N GLU A 220 -20.38 17.09 6.39
CA GLU A 220 -20.71 18.33 7.12
C GLU A 220 -22.20 18.37 7.51
N GLY A 221 -22.46 18.65 8.79
CA GLY A 221 -23.82 18.80 9.33
C GLY A 221 -24.55 17.50 9.69
N VAL A 222 -23.95 16.31 9.51
CA VAL A 222 -24.59 15.03 9.85
C VAL A 222 -23.85 14.34 11.00
N SER A 223 -24.55 14.15 12.13
CA SER A 223 -24.07 13.32 13.24
C SER A 223 -24.23 11.84 12.87
N ILE A 224 -23.13 11.19 12.51
CA ILE A 224 -23.08 9.77 12.16
C ILE A 224 -22.65 8.97 13.39
N LYS A 225 -23.43 7.94 13.77
CA LYS A 225 -22.99 6.97 14.78
C LYS A 225 -21.80 6.20 14.26
N ARG A 226 -20.83 5.93 15.11
CA ARG A 226 -19.63 5.17 14.75
C ARG A 226 -19.35 4.04 15.72
N LEU A 227 -18.72 2.99 15.22
CA LEU A 227 -18.39 1.80 16.00
C LEU A 227 -17.51 2.14 17.20
N GLU A 228 -16.52 3.03 17.03
CA GLU A 228 -15.55 3.34 18.08
C GLU A 228 -16.17 4.00 19.31
N TYR A 229 -17.34 4.64 19.19
CA TYR A 229 -18.05 5.22 20.32
C TYR A 229 -18.65 4.17 21.26
N PHE A 230 -18.70 2.91 20.82
CA PHE A 230 -19.24 1.79 21.58
C PHE A 230 -18.17 0.77 21.97
N LEU A 231 -16.90 0.99 21.60
CA LEU A 231 -15.79 0.17 22.07
C LEU A 231 -15.46 0.57 23.52
N PRO A 232 -15.14 -0.41 24.39
CA PRO A 232 -14.74 -0.10 25.75
C PRO A 232 -13.35 0.54 25.77
N GLU A 233 -13.11 1.38 26.77
CA GLU A 233 -11.75 1.79 27.10
C GLU A 233 -10.96 0.57 27.59
N VAL A 234 -9.69 0.52 27.19
CA VAL A 234 -8.76 -0.56 27.55
C VAL A 234 -7.63 0.06 28.34
N GLU A 235 -7.34 -0.53 29.50
CA GLU A 235 -6.18 -0.17 30.31
C GLU A 235 -4.90 -0.36 29.52
N ASP A 236 -3.88 0.41 29.90
CA ASP A 236 -2.61 0.38 29.21
C ASP A 236 -1.84 -0.88 29.53
N ALA A 237 -1.79 -1.76 28.53
CA ALA A 237 -1.01 -2.97 28.61
C ALA A 237 0.50 -2.67 28.48
N PRO A 238 1.39 -3.52 29.05
CA PRO A 238 2.83 -3.27 29.08
C PRO A 238 3.51 -3.15 27.70
N TRP A 239 2.88 -3.67 26.64
CA TRP A 239 3.40 -3.63 25.28
C TRP A 239 3.01 -2.38 24.49
N VAL A 240 2.14 -1.53 25.05
CA VAL A 240 1.67 -0.30 24.39
C VAL A 240 2.75 0.77 24.48
N ASP A 241 3.34 1.11 23.33
CA ASP A 241 4.29 2.21 23.22
C ASP A 241 3.63 3.42 22.56
N TYR A 242 3.26 4.40 23.39
CA TYR A 242 2.72 5.70 23.00
C TYR A 242 3.64 6.55 22.13
N SER A 243 4.95 6.33 22.25
CA SER A 243 5.95 7.05 21.46
C SER A 243 6.10 6.47 20.06
N SER A 244 5.68 5.21 19.86
CA SER A 244 5.82 4.49 18.61
C SER A 244 5.04 5.17 17.47
N VAL A 245 5.62 5.07 16.27
CA VAL A 245 4.99 5.56 15.04
C VAL A 245 3.65 4.85 14.81
N ILE A 246 3.59 3.54 15.06
CA ILE A 246 2.37 2.75 14.87
C ILE A 246 1.24 3.24 15.76
N TYR A 247 1.49 3.45 17.06
CA TYR A 247 0.47 3.98 17.97
C TYR A 247 -0.09 5.32 17.48
N LYS A 248 0.80 6.26 17.14
CA LYS A 248 0.40 7.60 16.65
C LYS A 248 -0.40 7.53 15.36
N LEU A 249 -0.04 6.65 14.43
CA LEU A 249 -0.79 6.44 13.19
C LEU A 249 -2.17 5.85 13.43
N LEU A 250 -2.32 4.94 14.39
CA LEU A 250 -3.62 4.34 14.71
C LEU A 250 -4.55 5.34 15.41
N GLU A 251 -3.99 6.15 16.32
CA GLU A 251 -4.73 7.12 17.14
C GLU A 251 -5.04 8.42 16.37
N SER A 252 -4.00 9.10 15.89
CA SER A 252 -4.09 10.43 15.25
C SER A 252 -4.31 10.35 13.74
N GLY A 253 -3.96 9.21 13.13
CA GLY A 253 -4.17 8.95 11.72
C GLY A 253 -3.04 9.35 10.80
N ARG A 254 -3.26 9.07 9.51
CA ARG A 254 -2.45 9.57 8.38
C ARG A 254 -2.55 11.10 8.29
N SER A 255 -1.64 11.72 7.53
CA SER A 255 -1.59 13.19 7.42
C SER A 255 -2.87 13.81 6.86
N ASN A 256 -3.58 13.11 5.96
CA ASN A 256 -4.86 13.56 5.42
C ASN A 256 -5.94 12.46 5.47
N GLU A 257 -7.20 12.88 5.33
CA GLU A 257 -8.33 11.99 5.13
C GLU A 257 -8.50 11.64 3.65
N THR A 258 -8.95 10.42 3.37
CA THR A 258 -9.31 9.98 2.03
C THR A 258 -10.82 9.85 1.91
N SER A 259 -11.38 10.07 0.72
CA SER A 259 -12.85 10.08 0.52
C SER A 259 -13.57 8.78 0.87
N PHE A 260 -12.84 7.68 1.03
CA PHE A 260 -13.36 6.33 1.28
C PHE A 260 -12.88 5.73 2.62
N ASP A 261 -12.03 6.41 3.39
CA ASP A 261 -11.50 5.84 4.65
C ASP A 261 -11.09 6.96 5.61
N MET A 262 -11.33 6.74 6.90
CA MET A 262 -10.89 7.64 7.96
C MET A 262 -9.36 7.62 8.08
N LYS A 263 -8.78 8.77 8.44
CA LYS A 263 -7.33 8.89 8.57
C LYS A 263 -6.77 8.05 9.71
N ASN A 264 -7.49 8.00 10.85
CA ASN A 264 -7.16 7.17 12.00
C ASN A 264 -7.87 5.81 11.93
N SER A 265 -7.45 4.87 12.76
CA SER A 265 -7.98 3.50 12.76
C SER A 265 -8.36 3.06 14.17
N PRO A 266 -9.46 3.59 14.75
CA PRO A 266 -9.82 3.35 16.16
C PRO A 266 -10.02 1.87 16.51
N LEU A 267 -10.63 1.07 15.61
CA LEU A 267 -10.78 -0.37 15.82
C LEU A 267 -9.41 -1.09 15.86
N SER A 268 -8.48 -0.66 15.02
CA SER A 268 -7.11 -1.19 14.99
C SER A 268 -6.29 -0.74 16.20
N LEU A 269 -6.51 0.48 16.68
CA LEU A 269 -5.96 0.95 17.96
C LEU A 269 -6.48 0.09 19.12
N PHE A 270 -7.79 -0.18 19.16
CA PHE A 270 -8.38 -1.06 20.17
C PHE A 270 -7.72 -2.45 20.18
N LEU A 271 -7.51 -3.06 19.02
CA LEU A 271 -6.80 -4.34 18.93
C LEU A 271 -5.34 -4.23 19.39
N TYR A 272 -4.63 -3.18 19.00
CA TYR A 272 -3.25 -2.93 19.43
C TYR A 272 -3.13 -2.82 20.95
N LYS A 273 -4.06 -2.12 21.61
CA LYS A 273 -4.09 -2.00 23.08
C LYS A 273 -4.53 -3.32 23.76
N SER A 274 -5.38 -4.10 23.11
CA SER A 274 -5.99 -5.30 23.71
C SER A 274 -5.18 -6.59 23.54
N LEU A 275 -4.32 -6.67 22.51
CA LEU A 275 -3.64 -7.90 22.13
C LEU A 275 -2.12 -7.72 22.12
N PRO A 276 -1.35 -8.64 22.72
CA PRO A 276 0.09 -8.62 22.60
C PRO A 276 0.54 -8.96 21.16
N PRO A 277 1.74 -8.52 20.73
CA PRO A 277 2.23 -8.71 19.36
C PRO A 277 2.24 -10.17 18.86
N GLU A 278 2.50 -11.12 19.76
CA GLU A 278 2.53 -12.55 19.43
C GLU A 278 1.13 -13.07 19.08
N LYS A 279 0.09 -12.59 19.79
CA LYS A 279 -1.30 -12.94 19.48
C LYS A 279 -1.76 -12.31 18.18
N ILE A 280 -1.40 -11.05 17.92
CA ILE A 280 -1.70 -10.40 16.64
C ILE A 280 -1.12 -11.21 15.48
N SER A 281 0.13 -11.65 15.60
CA SER A 281 0.79 -12.48 14.59
C SER A 281 0.10 -13.83 14.43
N ASN A 282 -0.24 -14.51 15.52
CA ASN A 282 -0.98 -15.77 15.48
C ASN A 282 -2.35 -15.61 14.78
N TYR A 283 -3.13 -14.60 15.16
CA TYR A 283 -4.45 -14.35 14.59
C TYR A 283 -4.39 -13.93 13.12
N MET A 284 -3.29 -13.34 12.67
CA MET A 284 -3.06 -13.12 11.24
C MET A 284 -2.86 -14.43 10.47
N GLU A 285 -2.17 -15.43 11.04
CA GLU A 285 -2.11 -16.76 10.43
C GLU A 285 -3.49 -17.41 10.37
N ARG A 286 -4.27 -17.33 11.45
CA ARG A 286 -5.66 -17.83 11.46
C ARG A 286 -6.55 -17.10 10.46
N SER A 287 -6.35 -15.79 10.30
CA SER A 287 -7.04 -14.97 9.29
C SER A 287 -6.78 -15.51 7.88
N ARG A 288 -5.55 -15.92 7.55
CA ARG A 288 -5.21 -16.50 6.24
C ARG A 288 -5.99 -17.79 5.97
N LEU A 289 -6.13 -18.67 6.97
CA LEU A 289 -6.95 -19.88 6.86
C LEU A 289 -8.43 -19.55 6.62
N MET A 290 -8.95 -18.51 7.29
CA MET A 290 -10.32 -18.05 7.04
C MET A 290 -10.49 -17.54 5.61
N PHE A 291 -9.53 -16.77 5.08
CA PHE A 291 -9.59 -16.27 3.70
C PHE A 291 -9.52 -17.38 2.66
N ALA A 292 -8.80 -18.47 2.96
CA ALA A 292 -8.73 -19.66 2.13
C ALA A 292 -10.00 -20.54 2.21
N GLY A 293 -10.92 -20.24 3.13
CA GLY A 293 -12.10 -21.07 3.39
C GLY A 293 -11.82 -22.33 4.20
N GLU A 294 -10.60 -22.47 4.73
CA GLU A 294 -10.16 -23.60 5.56
C GLU A 294 -10.58 -23.45 7.03
N LEU A 295 -10.91 -22.24 7.45
CA LEU A 295 -11.44 -21.90 8.77
C LEU A 295 -12.76 -21.14 8.62
N SER A 296 -13.83 -21.58 9.27
CA SER A 296 -15.10 -20.86 9.20
C SER A 296 -15.02 -19.53 9.95
N ALA A 297 -15.85 -18.56 9.58
CA ALA A 297 -15.94 -17.28 10.29
C ALA A 297 -16.29 -17.44 11.78
N HIS A 298 -17.14 -18.42 12.11
CA HIS A 298 -17.48 -18.73 13.50
C HIS A 298 -16.26 -19.28 14.24
N ASP A 299 -15.57 -20.29 13.68
CA ASP A 299 -14.43 -20.92 14.32
C ASP A 299 -13.27 -19.93 14.51
N PHE A 300 -13.02 -19.07 13.51
CA PHE A 300 -12.06 -17.98 13.63
C PHE A 300 -12.38 -17.07 14.83
N LEU A 301 -13.64 -16.63 14.97
CA LEU A 301 -14.05 -15.80 16.12
C LEU A 301 -13.89 -16.53 17.46
N MET A 302 -14.06 -17.84 17.51
CA MET A 302 -13.90 -18.62 18.74
C MET A 302 -12.43 -18.78 19.18
N GLU A 303 -11.47 -18.52 18.29
CA GLU A 303 -10.03 -18.56 18.59
C GLU A 303 -9.46 -17.20 19.02
N ILE A 304 -10.11 -16.10 18.62
CA ILE A 304 -9.75 -14.77 19.10
C ILE A 304 -10.10 -14.64 20.58
N ASP A 305 -9.30 -13.86 21.32
CA ASP A 305 -9.56 -13.55 22.71
C ASP A 305 -11.01 -13.10 22.92
N ARG A 306 -11.71 -13.81 23.82
CA ARG A 306 -13.16 -13.59 24.05
C ARG A 306 -13.48 -12.15 24.39
N SER A 307 -12.64 -11.46 25.17
CA SER A 307 -12.82 -10.05 25.52
C SER A 307 -12.87 -9.15 24.29
N VAL A 308 -11.98 -9.38 23.32
CA VAL A 308 -11.90 -8.64 22.06
C VAL A 308 -13.14 -8.91 21.21
N VAL A 309 -13.51 -10.17 21.02
CA VAL A 309 -14.71 -10.55 20.23
C VAL A 309 -15.96 -9.96 20.86
N ARG A 310 -16.11 -10.08 22.18
CA ARG A 310 -17.27 -9.55 22.91
C ARG A 310 -17.37 -8.04 22.79
N ALA A 311 -16.27 -7.31 22.91
CA ALA A 311 -16.24 -5.87 22.76
C ALA A 311 -16.68 -5.43 21.35
N ILE A 312 -16.08 -6.02 20.31
CA ILE A 312 -16.38 -5.64 18.91
C ILE A 312 -17.79 -6.08 18.51
N ALA A 313 -18.24 -7.26 18.96
CA ALA A 313 -19.59 -7.74 18.72
C ALA A 313 -20.65 -6.87 19.43
N SER A 314 -20.37 -6.43 20.67
CA SER A 314 -21.25 -5.52 21.42
C SER A 314 -21.36 -4.17 20.72
N ALA A 315 -20.24 -3.59 20.31
CA ALA A 315 -20.20 -2.35 19.56
C ALA A 315 -20.95 -2.48 18.22
N SER A 316 -20.71 -3.57 17.48
CA SER A 316 -21.39 -3.85 16.22
C SER A 316 -22.90 -4.04 16.40
N ALA A 317 -23.34 -4.64 17.51
CA ALA A 317 -24.76 -4.83 17.83
C ALA A 317 -25.50 -3.51 18.09
N MET A 318 -24.78 -2.44 18.46
CA MET A 318 -25.31 -1.08 18.58
C MET A 318 -25.43 -0.37 17.23
N MET A 319 -24.62 -0.79 16.25
CA MET A 319 -24.58 -0.24 14.90
C MET A 319 -25.61 -0.93 13.98
N VAL A 320 -25.66 -2.27 14.00
CA VAL A 320 -26.38 -3.07 13.01
C VAL A 320 -27.62 -3.72 13.61
N PHE A 321 -28.72 -2.95 13.70
CA PHE A 321 -29.96 -3.42 14.34
C PHE A 321 -30.52 -4.72 13.72
N THR A 322 -30.45 -4.86 12.39
CA THR A 322 -30.96 -6.03 11.66
C THR A 322 -30.21 -7.32 11.97
N ARG A 323 -28.94 -7.23 12.44
CA ARG A 323 -28.10 -8.38 12.80
C ARG A 323 -27.87 -8.50 14.31
N ARG A 324 -28.53 -7.64 15.11
CA ARG A 324 -28.30 -7.49 16.55
C ARG A 324 -28.40 -8.80 17.32
N GLN A 325 -29.42 -9.62 17.08
CA GLN A 325 -29.56 -10.91 17.78
C GLN A 325 -28.39 -11.87 17.49
N GLY A 326 -27.90 -11.92 16.26
CA GLY A 326 -26.73 -12.72 15.90
C GLY A 326 -25.47 -12.20 16.59
N LEU A 327 -25.25 -10.89 16.55
CA LEU A 327 -24.10 -10.24 17.17
C LEU A 327 -24.10 -10.39 18.70
N LEU A 328 -25.26 -10.33 19.35
CA LEU A 328 -25.38 -10.52 20.80
C LEU A 328 -25.00 -11.94 21.25
N LYS A 329 -25.10 -12.96 20.39
CA LYS A 329 -24.57 -14.30 20.71
C LYS A 329 -23.06 -14.28 20.93
N TYR A 330 -22.34 -13.48 20.14
CA TYR A 330 -20.90 -13.27 20.28
C TYR A 330 -20.56 -12.32 21.45
N ALA A 331 -21.38 -11.30 21.68
CA ALA A 331 -21.23 -10.39 22.83
C ALA A 331 -21.37 -11.10 24.18
N ASN A 332 -22.17 -12.16 24.23
CA ASN A 332 -22.51 -12.92 25.43
C ASN A 332 -21.77 -14.27 25.50
N LEU A 333 -20.67 -14.45 24.76
CA LEU A 333 -19.85 -15.66 24.90
C LEU A 333 -19.41 -15.84 26.37
N PRO A 334 -19.53 -17.07 26.91
CA PRO A 334 -19.26 -17.36 28.32
C PRO A 334 -17.79 -17.17 28.71
#